data_AF-A0A365T7U4-F1
#
_entry.id   AF-A0A365T7U4-F1
#
_cell.length_a   1.000
_cell.length_b   1.000
_cell.length_c   1.000
_cell.angle_alpha   90.00
_cell.angle_beta   90.00
_cell.angle_gamma   90.00
#
_symmetry.space_group_name_H-M   'P 1'
#
loop_
_entity.id
_entity.type
_entity.pdbx_description
1 polymer ?
#
loop_
_entity_poly.entity_id
_entity_poly.type
_entity_poly.pdbx_seq_one_letter_code
_entity_poly.pdbx_strand_id
1 'polypeptide(L)'
;MSREEGATVLRRLADGVENGSVELGGDEGTVTISEQFEVEVEYEEEEDEAELEVELEWSMDDGAPASAEEESDEDENEVAETSETKADDEE
;
A
#
# COMPACT_ATOMS: atom_id res chain seq x y z
N MET A 1 -14.21 23.51 13.74
CA MET A 1 -14.62 22.82 12.50
C MET A 1 -15.87 22.02 12.79
N SER A 2 -16.84 21.97 11.88
CA SER A 2 -17.98 21.04 11.97
C SER A 2 -17.59 19.63 11.52
N ARG A 3 -18.41 18.63 11.85
CA ARG A 3 -18.20 17.23 11.40
C ARG A 3 -18.19 17.12 9.86
N GLU A 4 -19.03 17.90 9.19
CA GLU A 4 -19.14 17.89 7.73
C GLU A 4 -17.91 18.50 7.05
N GLU A 5 -17.38 19.59 7.59
CA GLU A 5 -16.13 20.17 7.14
C GLU A 5 -14.97 19.19 7.37
N GLY A 6 -14.91 18.55 8.56
CA GLY A 6 -13.93 17.51 8.90
C GLY A 6 -13.89 16.39 7.88
N ALA A 7 -15.06 15.79 7.63
CA ALA A 7 -15.20 14.72 6.66
C ALA A 7 -14.86 15.16 5.22
N THR A 8 -15.01 16.45 4.89
CA THR A 8 -14.61 16.99 3.59
C THR A 8 -13.09 17.03 3.43
N VAL A 9 -12.36 17.36 4.50
CA VAL A 9 -10.90 17.32 4.49
C VAL A 9 -10.40 15.88 4.36
N LEU A 10 -10.94 14.96 5.17
CA LEU A 10 -10.55 13.54 5.12
C LEU A 10 -10.82 12.90 3.76
N ARG A 11 -11.93 13.24 3.09
CA ARG A 11 -12.20 12.75 1.73
C ARG A 11 -11.17 13.27 0.72
N ARG A 12 -10.80 14.54 0.78
CA ARG A 12 -9.76 15.09 -0.10
C ARG A 12 -8.40 14.45 0.14
N LEU A 13 -8.07 14.15 1.40
CA LEU A 13 -6.86 13.40 1.74
C LEU A 13 -6.90 12.02 1.10
N ALA A 14 -8.01 11.29 1.27
CA ALA A 14 -8.20 9.97 0.66
C ALA A 14 -8.14 10.01 -0.87
N ASP A 15 -8.78 10.99 -1.52
CA ASP A 15 -8.71 11.20 -2.97
C ASP A 15 -7.24 11.44 -3.40
N GLY A 16 -6.48 12.24 -2.65
CA GLY A 16 -5.06 12.50 -2.95
C GLY A 16 -4.19 11.24 -2.81
N VAL A 17 -4.41 10.44 -1.77
CA VAL A 17 -3.73 9.15 -1.59
C VAL A 17 -4.03 8.21 -2.75
N GLU A 18 -5.29 8.10 -3.19
CA GLU A 18 -5.67 7.27 -4.35
C GLU A 18 -4.99 7.75 -5.65
N ASN A 19 -4.77 9.06 -5.80
CA ASN A 19 -4.08 9.64 -6.96
C ASN A 19 -2.53 9.61 -6.83
N GLY A 20 -1.99 9.11 -5.72
CA GLY A 20 -0.54 9.06 -5.45
C GLY A 20 0.09 10.41 -5.08
N SER A 21 -0.72 11.44 -4.82
CA SER A 21 -0.22 12.74 -4.38
C SER A 21 -1.26 13.55 -3.61
N VAL A 22 -0.85 14.15 -2.50
CA VAL A 22 -1.72 14.98 -1.65
C VAL A 22 -1.21 16.42 -1.67
N GLU A 23 -2.09 17.38 -1.94
CA GLU A 23 -1.80 18.80 -1.72
C GLU A 23 -2.06 19.17 -0.26
N LEU A 24 -0.98 19.43 0.49
CA LEU A 24 -1.06 20.00 1.83
C LEU A 24 -1.12 21.52 1.71
N GLY A 25 -2.09 22.14 2.39
CA GLY A 25 -2.17 23.59 2.45
C GLY A 25 -1.01 24.17 3.26
N GLY A 26 -0.50 25.33 2.88
CA GLY A 26 0.60 26.01 3.60
C GLY A 26 1.94 25.90 2.87
N ASP A 27 3.03 25.81 3.64
CA ASP A 27 4.40 25.78 3.12
C ASP A 27 4.85 24.36 2.70
N GLU A 28 4.18 23.30 3.15
CA GLU A 28 4.51 21.90 2.84
C GLU A 28 4.27 21.50 1.37
N GLY A 29 3.34 22.14 0.66
CA GLY A 29 3.10 21.90 -0.76
C GLY A 29 2.55 20.50 -1.08
N THR A 30 2.93 19.94 -2.24
CA THR A 30 2.47 18.62 -2.69
C THR A 30 3.40 17.51 -2.19
N VAL A 31 2.81 16.48 -1.56
CA VAL A 31 3.49 15.27 -1.12
C VAL A 31 3.17 14.11 -2.07
N THR A 32 4.19 13.44 -2.59
CA THR A 32 4.02 12.20 -3.38
C THR A 32 3.92 11.00 -2.44
N ILE A 33 2.93 10.15 -2.66
CA ILE A 33 2.66 8.95 -1.86
C ILE A 33 3.16 7.72 -2.62
N SER A 34 3.77 6.78 -1.91
CA SER A 34 4.17 5.48 -2.47
C SER A 34 2.95 4.64 -2.87
N GLU A 35 3.11 3.76 -3.86
CA GLU A 35 2.08 2.76 -4.21
C GLU A 35 1.89 1.72 -3.09
N GLN A 36 2.91 1.55 -2.25
CA GLN A 36 2.88 0.69 -1.06
C GLN A 36 3.23 1.49 0.18
N PHE A 37 2.35 1.45 1.16
CA PHE A 37 2.49 2.12 2.45
C PHE A 37 1.72 1.35 3.53
N GLU A 38 2.12 1.55 4.77
CA GLU A 38 1.36 1.12 5.95
C GLU A 38 0.48 2.28 6.41
N VAL A 39 -0.71 1.96 6.93
CA VAL A 39 -1.65 2.94 7.46
C VAL A 39 -2.09 2.56 8.86
N GLU A 40 -1.99 3.50 9.77
CA GLU A 40 -2.38 3.35 11.17
C GLU A 40 -3.43 4.41 11.54
N VAL A 41 -4.37 4.03 12.40
CA VAL A 41 -5.42 4.91 12.90
C VAL A 41 -5.46 4.77 14.40
N GLU A 42 -5.12 5.85 15.10
CA GLU A 42 -4.96 5.87 16.55
C GLU A 42 -5.98 6.82 17.19
N TYR A 43 -6.51 6.42 18.35
CA TYR A 43 -7.43 7.25 19.13
C TYR A 43 -6.93 7.32 20.57
N GLU A 44 -6.69 8.54 21.04
CA GLU A 44 -6.27 8.81 22.41
C GLU A 44 -7.27 9.78 23.06
N GLU A 45 -7.49 9.58 24.36
CA GLU A 45 -8.40 10.39 25.17
C GLU A 45 -7.73 10.74 26.49
N GLU A 46 -7.60 12.04 26.75
CA GLU A 46 -7.09 12.61 27.98
C GLU A 46 -8.20 13.37 28.74
N GLU A 47 -7.88 13.98 29.88
CA GLU A 47 -8.88 14.64 30.75
C GLU A 47 -9.60 15.81 30.07
N ASP A 48 -8.91 16.51 29.15
CA ASP A 48 -9.39 17.74 28.51
C ASP A 48 -9.45 17.66 26.96
N GLU A 49 -9.00 16.55 26.36
CA GLU A 49 -8.93 16.38 24.92
C GLU A 49 -9.11 14.94 24.45
N ALA A 50 -9.51 14.81 23.19
CA ALA A 50 -9.57 13.53 22.49
C ALA A 50 -9.07 13.76 21.08
N GLU A 51 -8.20 12.86 20.63
CA GLU A 51 -7.48 12.94 19.38
C GLU A 51 -7.70 11.67 18.55
N LEU A 52 -7.77 11.86 17.23
CA LEU A 52 -7.88 10.79 16.26
C LEU A 52 -6.87 11.09 15.16
N GLU A 53 -5.86 10.24 15.06
CA GLU A 53 -4.75 10.39 14.14
C GLU A 53 -4.84 9.34 13.03
N VAL A 54 -4.38 9.73 11.84
CA VAL A 54 -4.29 8.84 10.68
C VAL A 54 -2.90 9.02 10.11
N GLU A 55 -2.08 7.98 10.21
CA GLU A 55 -0.68 8.00 9.84
C GLU A 55 -0.44 7.08 8.65
N LEU A 56 0.38 7.53 7.71
CA LEU A 56 0.80 6.77 6.55
C LEU A 56 2.33 6.75 6.53
N GLU A 57 2.92 5.56 6.49
CA GLU A 57 4.37 5.36 6.45
C GLU A 57 4.78 4.55 5.21
N TRP A 58 5.86 4.98 4.54
CA TRP A 58 6.44 4.25 3.42
C TRP A 58 7.95 4.47 3.32
N SER A 59 8.61 3.55 2.61
CA SER A 59 10.05 3.61 2.37
C SER A 59 10.42 4.67 1.33
N MET A 60 11.55 5.34 1.54
CA MET A 60 12.08 6.38 0.66
C MET A 60 13.46 5.97 0.13
N ASP A 61 13.71 6.17 -1.16
CA ASP A 61 15.00 5.96 -1.84
C ASP A 61 15.42 7.25 -2.58
N ASP A 62 16.62 7.75 -2.30
CA ASP A 62 17.19 9.01 -2.84
C ASP A 62 16.22 10.22 -2.84
N GLY A 63 15.36 10.32 -1.82
CA GLY A 63 14.39 11.42 -1.67
C GLY A 63 13.09 11.26 -2.49
N ALA A 64 12.86 10.09 -3.06
CA ALA A 64 11.61 9.69 -3.71
C ALA A 64 10.98 8.48 -2.99
N PRO A 65 9.66 8.26 -3.08
CA PRO A 65 9.06 7.02 -2.61
C PRO A 65 9.66 5.83 -3.35
N ALA A 66 10.09 4.80 -2.62
CA ALA A 66 10.61 3.58 -3.21
C ALA A 66 9.50 2.87 -3.99
N SER A 67 9.74 2.58 -5.27
CA SER A 67 8.83 1.74 -6.04
C SER A 67 8.90 0.31 -5.53
N ALA A 68 7.75 -0.32 -5.41
CA ALA A 68 7.68 -1.75 -5.15
C ALA A 68 8.43 -2.50 -6.26
N GLU A 69 9.52 -3.17 -5.91
CA GLU A 69 10.21 -4.06 -6.83
C GLU A 69 9.21 -5.14 -7.26
N GLU A 70 8.98 -5.29 -8.57
CA GLU A 70 8.15 -6.37 -9.11
C GLU A 70 8.78 -7.71 -8.72
N GLU A 71 8.23 -8.38 -7.70
CA GLU A 71 8.48 -9.80 -7.48
C GLU A 71 8.01 -10.54 -8.75
N SER A 72 8.96 -10.82 -9.63
CA SER A 72 8.73 -11.67 -10.79
C SER A 72 8.57 -13.10 -10.28
N ASP A 73 7.33 -13.49 -9.96
CA ASP A 73 6.95 -14.88 -9.80
C ASP A 73 7.17 -15.61 -11.14
N GLU A 74 8.39 -16.11 -11.37
CA GLU A 74 8.64 -17.21 -12.30
C GLU A 74 8.00 -18.48 -11.72
N ASP A 75 6.67 -18.57 -11.82
CA ASP A 75 5.94 -19.82 -11.70
C ASP A 75 6.34 -20.73 -12.88
N GLU A 76 7.35 -21.58 -12.65
CA GLU A 76 7.70 -22.69 -13.52
C GLU A 76 6.50 -23.62 -13.69
N ASN A 77 5.80 -23.42 -14.81
CA ASN A 77 4.74 -24.23 -15.36
C ASN A 77 5.12 -25.73 -15.36
N GLU A 78 4.50 -26.49 -14.46
CA GLU A 78 4.53 -27.96 -14.34
C GLU A 78 4.15 -28.61 -15.68
N VAL A 79 5.14 -29.09 -16.45
CA VAL A 79 4.89 -29.93 -17.62
C VAL A 79 4.77 -31.38 -17.17
N ALA A 80 3.52 -31.83 -17.08
CA ALA A 80 3.16 -33.23 -16.94
C ALA A 80 3.73 -34.07 -18.10
N GLU A 81 4.78 -34.85 -17.86
CA GLU A 81 5.20 -35.91 -18.77
C GLU A 81 4.55 -37.25 -18.36
N THR A 82 3.52 -37.57 -19.13
CA THR A 82 2.71 -38.77 -19.08
C THR A 82 3.48 -40.02 -19.52
N SER A 83 3.36 -41.09 -18.73
CA SER A 83 3.22 -42.51 -19.14
C SER A 83 4.10 -43.03 -20.29
N GLU A 84 5.12 -43.84 -19.96
CA GLU A 84 5.52 -44.96 -20.81
C GLU A 84 5.51 -46.26 -19.99
N THR A 85 4.41 -47.02 -20.15
CA THR A 85 4.36 -48.44 -19.83
C THR A 85 4.98 -49.20 -21.00
N LYS A 86 5.96 -50.06 -20.73
CA LYS A 86 6.28 -51.16 -21.64
C LYS A 86 6.70 -52.40 -20.84
N ALA A 87 5.88 -53.42 -21.02
CA ALA A 87 6.04 -54.77 -20.51
C ALA A 87 7.09 -55.56 -21.28
N ASP A 88 7.51 -56.67 -20.66
CA ASP A 88 8.04 -57.92 -21.24
C ASP A 88 9.48 -57.91 -21.78
N ASP A 89 10.37 -58.76 -21.22
CA ASP A 89 10.64 -60.10 -21.77
C ASP A 89 11.73 -60.85 -20.97
N GLU A 90 11.63 -62.18 -20.94
CA GLU A 90 12.41 -63.20 -20.20
C GLU A 90 13.92 -63.28 -20.53
N GLU A 91 14.78 -63.69 -19.57
CA GLU A 91 15.55 -64.96 -19.53
C GLU A 91 16.38 -65.10 -18.24
#